data_AF-A0A0Q9S2N5-F1
#
_entry.id   AF-A0A0Q9S2N5-F1
#
_cell.length_a   1.000
_cell.length_b   1.000
_cell.length_c   1.000
_cell.angle_alpha   90.00
_cell.angle_beta   90.00
_cell.angle_gamma   90.00
#
_symmetry.space_group_name_H-M   'P 1'
#
loop_
_entity.id
_entity.type
_entity.pdbx_description
1 polymer ?
#
loop_
_entity_poly.entity_id
_entity_poly.type
_entity_poly.pdbx_seq_one_letter_code
_entity_poly.pdbx_strand_id
1 'polypeptide(L)' 'MRIDGKHTCVDCSKEFEWMSIVAQPMNSPRYTVATIDKHQARILEKRGNTYFINIFCPHCRQLNSFENIE' A
#
# COMPACT_ATOMS: atom_id res chain seq x y z
N MET A 1 -11.21 2.56 2.69
CA MET A 1 -10.26 3.68 2.95
C MET A 1 -9.07 3.50 2.03
N ARG A 2 -8.55 4.59 1.46
CA ARG A 2 -7.33 4.60 0.65
C ARG A 2 -6.17 5.08 1.53
N ILE A 3 -5.05 4.37 1.46
CA ILE A 3 -3.75 4.83 1.99
C ILE A 3 -2.83 5.00 0.79
N ASP A 4 -2.02 6.05 0.78
CA ASP A 4 -1.04 6.27 -0.25
C ASP A 4 0.17 7.05 0.28
N GLY A 5 1.27 6.99 -0.47
CA GLY A 5 2.51 7.63 -0.07
C GLY A 5 3.60 7.44 -1.10
N LYS A 6 4.82 7.79 -0.68
CA LYS A 6 6.05 7.56 -1.43
C LYS A 6 6.87 6.47 -0.73
N HIS A 7 7.56 5.66 -1.51
CA HIS A 7 8.50 4.65 -1.00
C HIS A 7 9.77 4.64 -1.84
N THR A 8 10.91 4.53 -1.18
CA THR A 8 12.21 4.37 -1.85
C THR A 8 12.57 2.89 -1.86
N CYS A 9 12.75 2.34 -3.06
CA CYS A 9 13.12 0.94 -3.21
C CYS A 9 14.48 0.64 -2.55
N VAL A 10 14.55 -0.37 -1.70
CA VAL A 10 15.81 -0.77 -1.04
C VAL A 10 16.82 -1.36 -2.02
N ASP A 11 16.36 -1.95 -3.13
CA ASP A 11 17.22 -2.62 -4.10
C ASP A 11 17.80 -1.68 -5.16
N CYS A 12 17.01 -0.71 -5.64
CA CYS A 12 17.42 0.18 -6.73
C CYS A 12 17.46 1.67 -6.36
N SER A 13 17.12 2.01 -5.10
CA SER A 13 17.11 3.38 -4.57
C SER A 13 16.22 4.37 -5.32
N LYS A 14 15.32 3.90 -6.20
CA LYS A 14 14.33 4.74 -6.88
C LYS A 14 13.12 4.97 -5.98
N GLU A 15 12.69 6.23 -5.90
CA GLU A 15 11.43 6.63 -5.26
C GLU A 15 10.27 6.41 -6.23
N PHE A 16 9.14 5.93 -5.71
CA PHE A 16 7.90 5.82 -6.45
C PHE A 16 6.69 6.05 -5.54
N GLU A 17 5.58 6.48 -6.14
CA GLU A 17 4.31 6.60 -5.46
C GLU A 17 3.57 5.27 -5.43
N TRP A 18 2.87 5.01 -4.32
CA TRP A 18 2.10 3.80 -4.12
C TRP A 18 0.76 4.11 -3.48
N MET A 19 -0.19 3.18 -3.63
CA MET A 19 -1.46 3.21 -2.91
C MET A 19 -1.88 1.82 -2.46
N SER A 20 -2.73 1.74 -1.44
CA SER A 20 -3.47 0.53 -1.09
C SER A 20 -4.89 0.87 -0.66
N ILE A 21 -5.78 -0.12 -0.76
CA ILE A 21 -7.18 -0.01 -0.37
C ILE A 21 -7.38 -0.91 0.84
N VAL A 22 -7.71 -0.30 1.98
CA VAL A 22 -8.08 -1.02 3.20
C VAL A 22 -9.45 -1.65 2.97
N ALA A 23 -9.47 -2.98 2.97
CA ALA A 23 -10.70 -3.76 2.85
C ALA A 23 -11.66 -3.42 4.00
N GLN A 24 -12.91 -3.16 3.66
CA GLN A 24 -13.97 -2.95 4.64
C GLN A 24 -14.64 -4.28 4.96
N PRO A 25 -15.18 -4.45 6.19
CA PRO A 25 -15.99 -5.62 6.52
C PRO A 25 -17.14 -5.77 5.53
N MET A 26 -17.46 -7.01 5.15
CA MET A 26 -18.53 -7.33 4.20
C MET A 26 -19.89 -6.75 4.62
N ASN A 27 -20.15 -6.65 5.92
CA ASN A 27 -21.39 -6.13 6.49
C ASN A 27 -21.40 -4.60 6.65
N SER A 28 -20.41 -3.90 6.12
CA SER A 28 -20.36 -2.44 6.16
C SER A 28 -21.54 -1.87 5.36
N PRO A 29 -22.37 -0.98 5.94
CA PRO A 29 -23.49 -0.36 5.23
C PRO A 29 -23.03 0.66 4.17
N ARG A 30 -21.72 0.93 4.10
CA ARG A 30 -21.10 1.87 3.15
C ARG A 30 -19.92 1.19 2.48
N TYR A 31 -19.80 1.41 1.17
CA TYR A 31 -18.62 1.05 0.39
C TYR A 31 -17.93 2.33 -0.12
N THR A 32 -16.61 2.30 -0.24
CA THR A 32 -15.83 3.39 -0.82
C THR A 32 -15.23 2.91 -2.13
N VAL A 33 -15.52 3.60 -3.23
CA VAL A 33 -14.84 3.40 -4.52
C VAL A 33 -13.60 4.27 -4.54
N ALA A 34 -12.46 3.69 -4.92
CA ALA A 34 -11.21 4.42 -5.09
C ALA A 34 -10.66 4.16 -6.49
N THR A 35 -10.25 5.23 -7.19
CA THR A 35 -9.52 5.11 -8.46
C THR A 35 -8.13 4.55 -8.18
N ILE A 36 -7.67 3.64 -9.06
CA ILE A 36 -6.31 3.11 -9.04
C ILE A 36 -5.47 3.92 -10.02
N ASP A 37 -4.70 4.86 -9.48
CA ASP A 37 -3.84 5.81 -10.22
C ASP A 37 -2.36 5.70 -9.85
N LYS A 38 -2.03 4.92 -8.80
CA LYS A 38 -0.67 4.66 -8.32
C LYS A 38 -0.38 3.16 -8.31
N HIS A 39 0.88 2.78 -8.13
CA HIS A 39 1.24 1.38 -8.00
C HIS A 39 0.56 0.75 -6.77
N GLN A 40 -0.15 -0.36 -7.00
CA GLN A 40 -0.95 -0.98 -5.97
C GLN A 40 -0.09 -1.84 -5.05
N ALA A 41 -0.07 -1.47 -3.77
CA ALA A 41 0.53 -2.23 -2.70
C ALA A 41 -0.50 -3.13 -2.01
N ARG A 42 -0.02 -4.25 -1.46
CA ARG A 42 -0.82 -5.20 -0.69
C ARG A 42 -0.56 -5.01 0.79
N ILE A 43 -1.62 -4.79 1.57
CA ILE A 43 -1.56 -4.86 3.03
C ILE A 43 -1.50 -6.34 3.44
N LEU A 44 -0.49 -6.69 4.22
CA LEU A 44 -0.32 -8.04 4.79
C LEU A 44 -1.01 -8.16 6.14
N GLU A 45 -0.83 -7.15 6.99
CA GLU A 45 -1.29 -7.15 8.38
C GLU A 45 -1.49 -5.72 8.89
N LYS A 46 -2.41 -5.52 9.84
CA LYS A 46 -2.54 -4.29 10.64
C LYS A 46 -2.25 -4.63 12.11
N ARG A 47 -1.29 -3.95 12.73
CA ARG A 47 -1.00 -4.05 14.17
C ARG A 47 -1.14 -2.67 14.81
N GLY A 48 -2.21 -2.47 15.60
CA GLY A 48 -2.52 -1.14 16.12
C GLY A 48 -2.75 -0.14 14.98
N ASN A 49 -1.96 0.93 14.95
CA ASN A 49 -2.00 1.96 13.91
C ASN A 49 -0.99 1.73 12.77
N THR A 50 -0.30 0.59 12.74
CA THR A 50 0.72 0.29 11.73
C THR A 50 0.21 -0.76 10.74
N TYR A 51 0.35 -0.46 9.45
CA TYR A 51 0.13 -1.37 8.33
C TYR A 51 1.46 -1.94 7.85
N PHE A 52 1.52 -3.26 7.71
CA PHE A 52 2.62 -3.97 7.04
C PHE A 52 2.27 -4.17 5.58
N ILE A 53 3.10 -3.64 4.69
CA ILE A 53 2.77 -3.46 3.28
C ILE A 53 3.85 -4.07 2.41
N ASN A 54 3.44 -4.75 1.34
CA ASN A 54 4.32 -5.23 0.28
C ASN A 54 3.94 -4.61 -1.07
N ILE A 55 4.95 -4.26 -1.86
CA ILE A 55 4.78 -3.75 -3.23
C ILE A 55 5.96 -4.17 -4.11
N PHE A 56 5.70 -4.48 -5.37
CA PHE A 56 6.76 -4.66 -6.36
C PHE A 56 7.24 -3.29 -6.84
N CYS A 57 8.55 -3.04 -6.75
CA CYS A 57 9.12 -1.81 -7.28
C CYS A 57 8.88 -1.72 -8.80
N PRO A 58 8.34 -0.59 -9.31
CA PRO A 58 8.07 -0.44 -10.74
C PRO A 58 9.34 -0.37 -11.60
N HIS A 59 10.49 -0.09 -11.00
CA HIS A 59 11.76 0.05 -11.70
C HIS A 59 12.56 -1.26 -11.80
N CYS A 60 12.77 -1.94 -10.67
CA CYS A 60 13.60 -3.16 -10.62
C CYS A 60 12.81 -4.45 -10.42
N ARG A 61 11.48 -4.37 -10.23
CA ARG A 61 10.55 -5.49 -9.99
C ARG A 61 10.87 -6.33 -8.75
N GLN A 62 11.73 -5.85 -7.86
CA GLN A 62 11.98 -6.49 -6.57
C GLN A 62 10.84 -6.21 -5.60
N LEU A 63 10.54 -7.19 -4.76
CA LEU A 63 9.53 -7.07 -3.72
C LEU A 63 10.08 -6.20 -2.59
N ASN A 64 9.39 -5.12 -2.27
CA ASN A 64 9.72 -4.25 -1.16
C ASN A 64 8.64 -4.36 -0.09
N SER A 65 9.08 -4.43 1.16
CA SER A 65 8.22 -4.53 2.33
C SER A 65 8.52 -3.40 3.30
N PHE A 66 7.51 -2.71 3.79
CA PHE A 66 7.69 -1.59 4.73
C PHE A 66 6.45 -1.39 5.62
N GLU A 67 6.63 -0.59 6.67
CA GLU A 67 5.58 -0.19 7.60
C GLU A 67 5.03 1.19 7.23
N ASN A 68 3.72 1.37 7.37
CA ASN A 68 3.04 2.65 7.21
C ASN A 68 2.14 2.91 8.43
N ILE A 69 2.29 4.07 9.05
CA ILE A 69 1.47 4.49 10.20
C ILE A 69 0.24 5.21 9.65
N GLU A 70 -0.94 4.79 10.10
CA GLU A 70 -2.25 5.38 9.77
C GLU A 70 -2.36 6.86 10.13
#